data_AF-A0A2A3VNL1-F1
#
_entry.id   AF-A0A2A3VNL1-F1
#
_cell.length_a   1.000
_cell.length_b   1.000
_cell.length_c   1.000
_cell.angle_alpha   90.00
_cell.angle_beta   90.00
_cell.angle_gamma   90.00
#
_symmetry.space_group_name_H-M   'P 1'
#
loop_
_entity.id
_entity.type
_entity.pdbx_description
1 polymer ?
#
loop_
_entity_poly.entity_id
_entity_poly.type
_entity_poly.pdbx_seq_one_letter_code
_entity_poly.pdbx_strand_id
1 'polypeptide(L)'
;MRERLQALLDAGRDDALLRFGLGTACLQAGDADAAVTHLAAATRHDPEYSAAWKLLGKALLACGCETEAEAAWRAGLGAAARRGDVQSSKEMTVFLRRIARGRQATS
;
A
#
# COMPACT_ATOMS: atom_id res chain seq x y z
N MET A 1 9.82 15.86 -4.89
CA MET A 1 8.43 15.32 -4.90
C MET A 1 7.83 15.25 -3.49
N ARG A 2 8.51 14.65 -2.50
CA ARG A 2 8.06 14.61 -1.09
C ARG A 2 7.75 15.99 -0.51
N GLU A 3 8.64 16.97 -0.70
CA GLU A 3 8.50 18.32 -0.13
C GLU A 3 7.24 19.06 -0.60
N ARG A 4 6.88 18.95 -1.89
CA ARG A 4 5.64 19.55 -2.43
C ARG A 4 4.39 18.92 -1.83
N LEU A 5 4.39 17.61 -1.63
CA LEU A 5 3.26 16.90 -1.05
C LEU A 5 3.12 17.23 0.45
N GLN A 6 4.24 17.35 1.16
CA GLN A 6 4.23 17.76 2.56
C GLN A 6 3.75 19.19 2.75
N ALA A 7 4.14 20.12 1.86
CA ALA A 7 3.63 21.49 1.89
C ALA A 7 2.11 21.57 1.65
N LEU A 8 1.54 20.68 0.83
CA LEU A 8 0.08 20.60 0.65
C LEU A 8 -0.63 20.06 1.91
N LEU A 9 0.01 19.11 2.61
CA LEU A 9 -0.50 18.59 3.88
C LEU A 9 -0.51 19.69 4.95
N ASP A 10 0.59 20.44 5.02
CA ASP A 10 0.75 21.58 5.93
C ASP A 10 -0.23 22.72 5.62
N ALA A 11 -0.53 22.93 4.33
CA ALA A 11 -1.58 23.83 3.86
C ALA A 11 -3.02 23.32 4.10
N GLY A 12 -3.19 22.20 4.81
CA GLY A 12 -4.47 21.67 5.26
C GLY A 12 -5.18 20.72 4.29
N ARG A 13 -4.53 20.33 3.17
CA ARG A 13 -5.09 19.29 2.30
C ARG A 13 -4.64 17.92 2.80
N ASP A 14 -5.49 17.22 3.53
CA ASP A 14 -5.24 15.86 3.99
C ASP A 14 -6.21 14.88 3.31
N ASP A 15 -5.83 14.40 2.13
CA ASP A 15 -6.64 13.47 1.34
C ASP A 15 -5.90 12.16 1.07
N ALA A 16 -6.65 11.10 0.76
CA ALA A 16 -6.09 9.77 0.43
C ALA A 16 -5.04 9.83 -0.69
N LEU A 17 -5.28 10.64 -1.74
CA LEU A 17 -4.36 10.82 -2.87
C LEU A 17 -3.03 11.44 -2.44
N LEU A 18 -3.05 12.43 -1.54
CA LEU A 18 -1.85 13.11 -1.08
C LEU A 18 -0.99 12.17 -0.24
N ARG A 19 -1.61 11.50 0.73
CA ARG A 19 -0.96 10.48 1.56
C ARG A 19 -0.42 9.32 0.74
N PHE A 20 -1.15 8.90 -0.30
CA PHE A 20 -0.68 7.92 -1.27
C PHE A 20 0.58 8.39 -2.02
N GLY A 21 0.60 9.64 -2.47
CA GLY A 21 1.78 10.25 -3.09
C GLY A 21 2.99 10.28 -2.16
N LEU A 22 2.78 10.68 -0.89
CA LEU A 22 3.84 10.70 0.14
C LEU A 22 4.39 9.31 0.40
N GLY A 23 3.51 8.33 0.58
CA GLY A 23 3.91 6.94 0.81
C GLY A 23 4.65 6.33 -0.37
N THR A 24 4.20 6.61 -1.60
CA THR A 24 4.91 6.20 -2.83
C THR A 24 6.30 6.80 -2.89
N ALA A 25 6.44 8.09 -2.54
CA ALA A 25 7.72 8.77 -2.56
C ALA A 25 8.65 8.28 -1.44
N CYS A 26 8.12 7.86 -0.29
CA CYS A 26 8.88 7.20 0.77
C CYS A 26 9.40 5.82 0.30
N LEU A 27 8.55 5.01 -0.34
CA LEU A 27 8.97 3.74 -0.95
C LEU A 27 10.13 3.92 -1.93
N GLN A 28 10.04 4.93 -2.80
CA GLN A 28 11.11 5.22 -3.76
C GLN A 28 12.40 5.72 -3.10
N ALA A 29 12.30 6.32 -1.91
CA ALA A 29 13.46 6.72 -1.12
C ALA A 29 14.08 5.56 -0.31
N GLY A 30 13.46 4.38 -0.31
CA GLY A 30 13.87 3.25 0.53
C GLY A 30 13.30 3.28 1.95
N ASP A 31 12.52 4.31 2.29
CA ASP A 31 11.85 4.44 3.59
C ASP A 31 10.54 3.64 3.60
N ALA A 32 10.64 2.31 3.69
CA ALA A 32 9.46 1.44 3.71
C ALA A 32 8.58 1.70 4.95
N ASP A 33 9.18 1.95 6.11
CA ASP A 33 8.46 2.24 7.37
C ASP A 33 7.57 3.50 7.27
N ALA A 34 8.16 4.61 6.83
CA ALA A 34 7.42 5.85 6.60
C ALA A 34 6.34 5.67 5.53
N ALA A 35 6.62 4.86 4.50
CA ALA A 35 5.64 4.56 3.48
C ALA A 35 4.43 3.80 4.02
N VAL A 36 4.64 2.80 4.90
CA VAL A 36 3.54 2.08 5.56
C VAL A 36 2.64 3.06 6.29
N THR A 37 3.21 3.97 7.08
CA THR A 37 2.45 4.98 7.83
C THR A 37 1.58 5.84 6.89
N HIS A 38 2.16 6.40 5.83
CA HIS A 38 1.41 7.24 4.90
C HIS A 38 0.38 6.47 4.06
N LEU A 39 0.69 5.24 3.65
CA LEU A 39 -0.21 4.42 2.84
C LEU A 39 -1.38 3.87 3.67
N ALA A 40 -1.13 3.45 4.91
CA ALA A 40 -2.18 3.06 5.85
C ALA A 40 -3.10 4.25 6.16
N ALA A 41 -2.52 5.43 6.31
CA ALA A 41 -3.26 6.67 6.48
C ALA A 41 -4.12 7.01 5.24
N ALA A 42 -3.67 6.67 4.03
CA ALA A 42 -4.45 6.81 2.80
C ALA A 42 -5.61 5.82 2.71
N THR A 43 -5.41 4.56 3.10
CA THR A 43 -6.48 3.53 3.08
C THR A 43 -7.53 3.74 4.17
N ARG A 44 -7.18 4.44 5.26
CA ARG A 44 -8.15 4.87 6.28
C ARG A 44 -9.07 6.00 5.79
N HIS A 45 -8.55 6.88 4.93
CA HIS A 45 -9.34 7.93 4.31
C HIS A 45 -10.23 7.39 3.19
N ASP A 46 -9.65 6.58 2.32
CA ASP A 46 -10.39 5.93 1.23
C ASP A 46 -10.18 4.41 1.29
N PRO A 47 -11.11 3.67 1.92
CA PRO A 47 -11.00 2.21 2.05
C PRO A 47 -11.20 1.49 0.73
N GLU A 48 -11.69 2.17 -0.32
CA GLU A 48 -11.89 1.63 -1.66
C GLU A 48 -10.69 1.88 -2.58
N TYR A 49 -9.64 2.51 -2.06
CA TYR A 49 -8.46 2.86 -2.83
C TYR A 49 -7.53 1.66 -3.03
N SER A 50 -7.90 0.82 -3.99
CA SER A 50 -7.16 -0.37 -4.45
C SER A 50 -5.65 -0.12 -4.60
N ALA A 51 -5.25 1.01 -5.21
CA ALA A 51 -3.84 1.33 -5.42
C ALA A 51 -3.08 1.56 -4.10
N ALA A 52 -3.70 2.21 -3.10
CA ALA A 52 -3.08 2.44 -1.80
C ALA A 52 -2.86 1.13 -1.04
N TRP A 53 -3.85 0.23 -1.04
CA TRP A 53 -3.70 -1.12 -0.48
C TRP A 53 -2.57 -1.92 -1.15
N LYS A 54 -2.43 -1.78 -2.48
CA LYS A 54 -1.38 -2.46 -3.24
C LYS A 54 0.01 -2.04 -2.78
N LEU A 55 0.23 -0.72 -2.70
CA LEU A 55 1.51 -0.17 -2.25
C LEU A 55 1.75 -0.43 -0.77
N LEU A 56 0.72 -0.39 0.07
CA LEU A 56 0.82 -0.68 1.51
C LEU A 56 1.40 -2.07 1.73
N GLY A 57 0.85 -3.10 1.07
CA GLY A 57 1.39 -4.45 1.17
C GLY A 57 2.81 -4.58 0.62
N LYS A 58 3.18 -3.81 -0.42
CA LYS A 58 4.57 -3.75 -0.91
C LYS A 58 5.52 -3.15 0.12
N ALA A 59 5.11 -2.08 0.80
CA ALA A 59 5.89 -1.44 1.85
C ALA A 59 6.06 -2.38 3.05
N LEU A 60 4.98 -3.03 3.49
CA LEU A 60 5.03 -4.03 4.56
C LEU A 60 5.95 -5.20 4.21
N LEU A 61 5.90 -5.69 2.97
CA LEU A 61 6.83 -6.74 2.52
C LEU A 61 8.29 -6.26 2.56
N ALA A 62 8.56 -5.03 2.16
CA ALA A 62 9.90 -4.44 2.22
C ALA A 62 10.40 -4.25 3.65
N CYS A 63 9.50 -4.02 4.62
CA CYS A 63 9.82 -4.02 6.06
C CYS A 63 10.02 -5.43 6.64
N GLY A 64 9.79 -6.51 5.87
CA GLY A 64 9.81 -7.89 6.37
C GLY A 64 8.52 -8.32 7.10
N CYS A 65 7.50 -7.48 7.12
CA CYS A 65 6.20 -7.76 7.74
C CYS A 65 5.28 -8.53 6.77
N GLU A 66 5.65 -9.77 6.43
CA GLU A 66 4.89 -10.59 5.46
C GLU A 66 3.44 -10.85 5.87
N THR A 67 3.18 -11.05 7.16
CA THR A 67 1.82 -11.29 7.69
C THR A 67 0.92 -10.07 7.50
N GLU A 68 1.43 -8.88 7.78
CA GLU A 68 0.69 -7.64 7.59
C GLU A 68 0.53 -7.32 6.10
N ALA A 69 1.55 -7.59 5.27
CA ALA A 69 1.48 -7.44 3.82
C ALA A 69 0.36 -8.29 3.21
N GLU A 70 0.23 -9.55 3.68
CA GLU A 70 -0.84 -10.46 3.27
C GLU A 70 -2.22 -9.90 3.64
N ALA A 71 -2.38 -9.40 4.86
CA ALA A 71 -3.63 -8.79 5.31
C ALA A 71 -4.01 -7.55 4.47
N ALA A 72 -3.02 -6.69 4.19
CA ALA A 72 -3.22 -5.48 3.38
C ALA A 72 -3.65 -5.81 1.94
N TRP A 73 -3.02 -6.79 1.29
CA TRP A 73 -3.43 -7.19 -0.06
C TRP A 73 -4.79 -7.91 -0.08
N ARG A 74 -5.14 -8.68 0.95
CA ARG A 74 -6.49 -9.24 1.07
C ARG A 74 -7.55 -8.15 1.20
N ALA A 75 -7.32 -7.14 2.03
CA ALA A 75 -8.22 -5.99 2.13
C ALA A 75 -8.31 -5.24 0.79
N GLY A 76 -7.17 -5.03 0.13
CA GLY A 76 -7.08 -4.41 -1.18
C GLY A 76 -7.84 -5.16 -2.28
N LEU A 77 -7.88 -6.50 -2.25
CA LEU A 77 -8.68 -7.29 -3.17
C LEU A 77 -10.18 -7.02 -3.01
N GLY A 78 -10.65 -6.88 -1.77
CA GLY A 78 -12.04 -6.50 -1.48
C GLY A 78 -12.36 -5.10 -2.00
N ALA A 79 -11.47 -4.13 -1.76
CA ALA A 79 -11.58 -2.77 -2.28
C ALA A 79 -11.61 -2.74 -3.82
N ALA A 80 -10.69 -3.46 -4.46
CA ALA A 80 -10.58 -3.55 -5.91
C ALA A 80 -11.80 -4.26 -6.53
N ALA A 81 -12.36 -5.29 -5.87
CA ALA A 81 -13.60 -5.93 -6.31
C ALA A 81 -14.80 -4.97 -6.26
N ARG A 82 -14.93 -4.17 -5.19
CA ARG A 82 -15.99 -3.15 -5.08
C ARG A 82 -15.87 -2.07 -6.14
N ARG A 83 -14.63 -1.63 -6.42
CA ARG A 83 -14.34 -0.59 -7.42
C ARG A 83 -14.33 -1.09 -8.87
N GLY A 84 -14.34 -2.42 -9.09
CA GLY A 84 -14.17 -3.02 -10.42
C GLY A 84 -12.73 -2.94 -10.96
N ASP A 85 -11.74 -2.72 -10.09
CA ASP A 85 -10.33 -2.54 -10.43
C ASP A 85 -9.63 -3.90 -10.62
N VAL A 86 -9.90 -4.55 -11.74
CA VAL A 86 -9.40 -5.89 -12.06
C VAL A 86 -7.86 -5.93 -12.11
N GLN A 87 -7.22 -4.84 -12.53
CA GLN A 87 -5.76 -4.77 -12.63
C GLN A 87 -5.10 -4.84 -11.25
N SER A 88 -5.57 -4.02 -10.30
CA SER A 88 -5.06 -4.05 -8.92
C SER A 88 -5.27 -5.41 -8.28
N SER A 89 -6.43 -6.04 -8.49
CA SER A 89 -6.71 -7.38 -7.97
C SER A 89 -5.74 -8.44 -8.50
N LYS A 90 -5.43 -8.42 -9.79
CA LYS A 90 -4.47 -9.36 -10.39
C LYS A 90 -3.08 -9.19 -9.78
N GLU A 91 -2.58 -7.96 -9.68
CA GLU A 91 -1.27 -7.69 -9.09
C GLU A 91 -1.18 -8.16 -7.63
N MET A 92 -2.16 -7.82 -6.80
CA MET A 92 -2.23 -8.24 -5.40
C MET A 92 -2.24 -9.77 -5.25
N THR A 93 -3.00 -10.46 -6.11
CA THR A 93 -3.07 -11.93 -6.11
C THR A 93 -1.70 -12.56 -6.40
N VAL A 94 -0.93 -11.98 -7.32
CA VAL A 94 0.43 -12.44 -7.62
C VAL A 94 1.34 -12.28 -6.40
N PHE A 95 1.25 -11.14 -5.70
CA PHE A 95 2.07 -10.92 -4.51
C PHE A 95 1.71 -11.87 -3.37
N LEU A 96 0.42 -12.12 -3.13
CA LEU A 96 -0.05 -13.10 -2.14
C LEU A 96 0.48 -14.51 -2.45
N ARG A 97 0.41 -14.93 -3.72
CA ARG A 97 0.98 -16.21 -4.15
C ARG A 97 2.49 -16.28 -3.93
N ARG A 98 3.21 -15.17 -4.08
CA ARG A 98 4.65 -15.10 -3.86
C ARG A 98 5.02 -15.31 -2.39
N ILE A 99 4.31 -14.66 -1.46
CA ILE A 99 4.49 -14.90 -0.01
C ILE A 99 4.15 -16.35 0.34
N ALA A 100 2.99 -16.84 -0.13
CA ALA A 100 2.56 -18.21 0.15
C ALA A 100 3.57 -19.26 -0.33
N ARG A 101 4.19 -19.04 -1.50
CA ARG A 101 5.25 -19.90 -2.02
C ARG A 101 6.56 -19.76 -1.24
N GLY A 102 6.92 -18.55 -0.84
CA GLY A 102 8.10 -18.29 -0.02
C GLY A 102 8.04 -19.05 1.30
N ARG A 103 6.89 -19.01 2.00
CA ARG A 103 6.67 -19.77 3.25
C ARG A 103 6.80 -21.29 3.07
N GLN A 104 6.32 -21.84 1.96
CA GLN A 104 6.39 -23.28 1.68
C GLN A 104 7.80 -23.78 1.34
N ALA A 105 8.68 -22.91 0.84
CA ALA A 105 10.05 -23.27 0.48
C ALA A 105 11.00 -23.33 1.70
N THR A 106 10.59 -22.76 2.84
CA THR A 106 11.39 -22.71 4.07
C THR A 106 10.98 -23.76 5.11
N SER A 107 10.13 -24.74 4.74
CA SER A 107 9.70 -25.85 5.61
C SER A 107 10.39 -27.17 5.26
#